data_AF-A0A7Y5BTB2-F1
#
_entry.id   AF-A0A7Y5BTB2-F1
#
_cell.length_a   1.000
_cell.length_b   1.000
_cell.length_c   1.000
_cell.angle_alpha   90.00
_cell.angle_beta   90.00
_cell.angle_gamma   90.00
#
_symmetry.space_group_name_H-M   'P 1'
#
loop_
_entity.id
_entity.type
_entity.pdbx_description
1 polymer ?
#
loop_
_entity_poly.entity_id
_entity_poly.type
_entity_poly.pdbx_seq_one_letter_code
_entity_poly.pdbx_strand_id
1 'polypeptide(L)'
;MGPPDHNSVYIVGQESQAGTYLLHIHLNSEITLAFGRFRGGAGFTLPAGGYVYIGSALNPRGGLASRLLRHATRAGGPPHPIRERLLEHFRASGLGPPDLHPPRTKKLHWHVDYLLEQTNAELVGVYVIRVPARWEGAVAQWVAADPATNIIVPGLGANDVRGGTHLLQVLEGRGWWETLGARLEVRVPDFQ
;
A
#
# COMPACT_ATOMS: atom_id res chain seq x y z
N MET A 1 7.12 2.29 -26.72
CA MET A 1 7.38 2.14 -25.28
C MET A 1 6.14 1.52 -24.67
N GLY A 2 6.20 0.27 -24.20
CA GLY A 2 5.08 -0.35 -23.51
C GLY A 2 4.81 0.28 -22.14
N PRO A 3 3.64 0.06 -21.55
CA PRO A 3 3.42 0.42 -20.15
C PRO A 3 4.49 -0.27 -19.28
N PRO A 4 4.96 0.37 -18.18
CA PRO A 4 5.80 -0.29 -17.17
C PRO A 4 5.32 -1.71 -16.83
N ASP A 5 6.18 -2.58 -16.29
CA ASP A 5 5.70 -3.83 -15.67
C ASP A 5 4.89 -3.49 -14.41
N HIS A 6 3.63 -3.09 -14.61
CA HIS A 6 2.66 -2.68 -13.60
C HIS A 6 2.03 -3.93 -13.00
N ASN A 7 2.74 -4.63 -12.10
CA ASN A 7 2.10 -5.56 -11.16
C ASN A 7 3.03 -6.13 -10.08
N SER A 8 4.14 -5.49 -9.73
CA SER A 8 5.20 -6.09 -8.91
C SER A 8 4.75 -6.46 -7.50
N VAL A 9 4.99 -7.71 -7.09
CA VAL A 9 4.79 -8.17 -5.71
C VAL A 9 6.15 -8.55 -5.14
N TYR A 10 6.53 -7.93 -4.03
CA TYR A 10 7.81 -8.18 -3.37
C TYR A 10 7.58 -8.50 -1.89
N ILE A 11 8.14 -9.60 -1.39
CA ILE A 11 7.91 -10.08 -0.03
C ILE A 11 9.27 -10.39 0.60
N VAL A 12 9.57 -9.74 1.72
CA VAL A 12 10.79 -9.92 2.53
C VAL A 12 10.46 -10.07 4.00
N GLY A 13 11.47 -10.42 4.80
CA GLY A 13 11.36 -10.57 6.25
C GLY A 13 11.26 -12.03 6.69
N GLN A 14 10.71 -12.24 7.88
CA GLN A 14 10.62 -13.56 8.52
C GLN A 14 9.37 -14.33 8.08
N GLU A 15 9.24 -15.58 8.53
CA GLU A 15 8.02 -16.39 8.39
C GLU A 15 6.88 -15.90 9.32
N SER A 16 6.46 -14.64 9.14
CA SER A 16 5.39 -13.99 9.91
C SER A 16 4.12 -13.82 9.07
N GLN A 17 2.96 -13.93 9.74
CA GLN A 17 1.63 -13.63 9.20
C GLN A 17 1.16 -12.18 9.45
N ALA A 18 2.03 -11.43 10.13
CA ALA A 18 1.90 -10.02 10.45
C ALA A 18 3.02 -9.24 9.78
N GLY A 19 2.83 -7.93 9.59
CA GLY A 19 3.85 -7.09 9.00
C GLY A 19 3.43 -5.69 8.61
N THR A 20 4.36 -5.04 7.94
CA THR A 20 4.20 -3.72 7.30
C THR A 20 4.18 -3.92 5.79
N TYR A 21 3.39 -3.14 5.09
CA TYR A 21 3.28 -3.20 3.64
C TYR A 21 3.28 -1.80 3.03
N LEU A 22 3.73 -1.74 1.78
CA LEU A 22 3.67 -0.57 0.93
C LEU A 22 2.85 -0.91 -0.30
N LEU A 23 1.93 -0.02 -0.68
CA LEU A 23 1.09 -0.14 -1.87
C LEU A 23 1.58 0.89 -2.90
N HIS A 24 1.95 0.44 -4.08
CA HIS A 24 2.19 1.30 -5.23
C HIS A 24 0.86 1.51 -5.96
N ILE A 25 0.35 2.73 -5.86
CA ILE A 25 -0.91 3.16 -6.45
C ILE A 25 -0.59 4.10 -7.60
N HIS A 26 -1.15 3.83 -8.78
CA HIS A 26 -1.05 4.71 -9.92
C HIS A 26 -2.39 5.40 -10.18
N LEU A 27 -2.37 6.73 -10.32
CA LEU A 27 -3.52 7.52 -10.72
C LEU A 27 -3.38 7.92 -12.18
N ASN A 28 -4.27 7.43 -13.03
CA ASN A 28 -4.29 7.71 -14.47
C ASN A 28 -4.76 9.14 -14.77
N SER A 29 -5.50 9.75 -13.85
CA SER A 29 -5.95 11.13 -13.93
C SER A 29 -6.05 11.72 -12.54
N GLU A 30 -6.17 13.05 -12.47
CA GLU A 30 -6.40 13.75 -11.21
C GLU A 30 -7.69 13.27 -10.53
N ILE A 31 -7.65 13.14 -9.20
CA ILE A 31 -8.80 12.75 -8.38
C ILE A 31 -9.05 13.80 -7.32
N THR A 32 -10.31 14.19 -7.15
CA THR A 32 -10.77 14.91 -5.97
C THR A 32 -11.41 13.94 -4.99
N LEU A 33 -10.89 13.88 -3.77
CA LEU A 33 -11.38 13.02 -2.69
C LEU A 33 -11.89 13.86 -1.52
N ALA A 34 -12.87 13.31 -0.82
CA ALA A 34 -13.29 13.79 0.50
C ALA A 34 -13.47 12.58 1.41
N PHE A 35 -12.96 12.64 2.65
CA PHE A 35 -13.09 11.54 3.61
C PHE A 35 -13.82 12.03 4.86
N GLY A 36 -15.07 11.63 5.06
CA GLY A 36 -15.80 11.88 6.32
C GLY A 36 -15.59 13.30 6.89
N ARG A 37 -14.99 13.40 8.08
CA ARG A 37 -14.63 14.67 8.76
C ARG A 37 -13.17 15.11 8.54
N PHE A 38 -12.37 14.37 7.77
CA PHE A 38 -11.00 14.76 7.44
C PHE A 38 -11.02 16.15 6.79
N ARG A 39 -10.14 17.05 7.25
CA ARG A 39 -10.14 18.49 6.87
C ARG A 39 -11.52 19.16 7.00
N GLY A 40 -12.32 18.77 7.98
CA GLY A 40 -13.67 19.31 8.17
C GLY A 40 -14.66 18.91 7.07
N GLY A 41 -14.36 17.84 6.32
CA GLY A 41 -15.15 17.40 5.16
C GLY A 41 -14.77 18.09 3.85
N ALA A 42 -13.79 19.00 3.86
CA ALA A 42 -13.31 19.65 2.65
C ALA A 42 -12.63 18.63 1.72
N GLY A 43 -12.97 18.72 0.44
CA GLY A 43 -12.30 17.95 -0.61
C GLY A 43 -10.84 18.37 -0.77
N PHE A 44 -10.03 17.46 -1.31
CA PHE A 44 -8.66 17.73 -1.71
C PHE A 44 -8.34 16.95 -2.97
N THR A 45 -7.31 17.41 -3.68
CA THR A 45 -6.97 16.92 -5.01
C THR A 45 -5.65 16.18 -4.98
N LEU A 46 -5.60 15.05 -5.67
CA LEU A 46 -4.40 14.27 -5.94
C LEU A 46 -4.14 14.31 -7.45
N PRO A 47 -3.02 14.91 -7.92
CA PRO A 47 -2.62 14.88 -9.31
C PRO A 47 -2.45 13.44 -9.84
N ALA A 48 -2.52 13.27 -11.17
CA ALA A 48 -2.12 12.01 -11.79
C ALA A 48 -0.66 11.66 -11.45
N GLY A 49 -0.34 10.37 -11.31
CA GLY A 49 1.01 9.93 -10.99
C GLY A 49 1.09 8.74 -10.03
N GLY A 50 2.30 8.47 -9.55
CA GLY A 50 2.59 7.37 -8.62
C GLY A 50 2.48 7.81 -7.16
N TYR A 51 1.89 6.95 -6.34
CA TYR A 51 1.73 7.14 -4.91
C TYR A 51 2.12 5.88 -4.16
N VAL A 52 2.78 6.05 -3.02
CA VAL A 52 3.08 4.97 -2.08
C VAL A 52 2.23 5.14 -0.83
N TYR A 53 1.46 4.10 -0.49
CA TYR A 53 0.75 4.03 0.78
C TYR A 53 1.43 3.04 1.71
N ILE A 54 1.69 3.43 2.96
CA ILE A 54 2.29 2.58 3.99
C ILE A 54 1.22 2.16 5.00
N GLY A 55 1.16 0.88 5.32
CA GLY A 55 0.26 0.40 6.36
C GLY A 55 0.76 -0.87 7.02
N SER A 56 0.06 -1.29 8.08
CA SER A 56 0.40 -2.51 8.81
C SER A 56 -0.79 -3.42 9.06
N ALA A 57 -0.48 -4.68 9.33
CA ALA A 57 -1.42 -5.68 9.76
C ALA A 57 -0.74 -6.63 10.74
N LEU A 58 -1.07 -6.48 12.02
CA LEU A 58 -0.38 -7.16 13.12
C LEU A 58 -1.19 -8.30 13.75
N ASN A 59 -2.31 -8.71 13.13
CA ASN A 59 -3.03 -9.89 13.59
C ASN A 59 -2.27 -11.15 13.12
N PRO A 60 -1.71 -11.95 14.04
CA PRO A 60 -0.86 -13.09 13.70
C PRO A 60 -1.64 -14.25 13.05
N ARG A 61 -2.98 -14.24 13.04
CA ARG A 61 -3.81 -15.27 12.41
C ARG A 61 -4.06 -15.03 10.91
N GLY A 62 -3.08 -14.48 10.18
CA GLY A 62 -3.19 -14.18 8.74
C GLY A 62 -3.74 -12.79 8.42
N GLY A 63 -3.65 -11.84 9.35
CA GLY A 63 -4.20 -10.50 9.17
C GLY A 63 -3.60 -9.72 8.01
N LEU A 64 -2.34 -9.99 7.66
CA LEU A 64 -1.63 -9.30 6.57
C LEU A 64 -2.13 -9.71 5.19
N ALA A 65 -2.16 -11.01 4.91
CA ALA A 65 -2.64 -11.54 3.63
C ALA A 65 -4.06 -11.06 3.32
N SER A 66 -4.98 -11.20 4.29
CA SER A 66 -6.36 -10.73 4.14
C SER A 66 -6.46 -9.21 3.96
N ARG A 67 -5.56 -8.42 4.56
CA ARG A 67 -5.56 -6.96 4.38
C ARG A 67 -5.16 -6.56 2.97
N LEU A 68 -4.10 -7.18 2.44
CA LEU A 68 -3.60 -6.90 1.11
C LEU A 68 -4.61 -7.32 0.03
N LEU A 69 -5.23 -8.50 0.16
CA LEU A 69 -6.29 -8.93 -0.77
C LEU A 69 -7.51 -8.02 -0.75
N ARG A 70 -7.82 -7.45 0.42
CA ARG A 70 -8.88 -6.46 0.55
C ARG A 70 -8.54 -5.16 -0.17
N HIS A 71 -7.31 -4.67 -0.06
CA HIS A 71 -6.87 -3.49 -0.83
C HIS A 71 -6.95 -3.72 -2.33
N ALA A 72 -6.56 -4.91 -2.79
CA ALA A 72 -6.69 -5.31 -4.19
C ALA A 72 -8.13 -5.62 -4.65
N THR A 73 -9.13 -5.56 -3.76
CA THR A 73 -10.54 -5.79 -4.08
C THR A 73 -11.33 -4.47 -4.00
N ARG A 74 -12.13 -4.18 -5.02
CA ARG A 74 -13.09 -3.07 -5.02
C ARG A 74 -14.45 -3.52 -4.49
N ALA A 75 -15.21 -2.61 -3.92
CA ALA A 75 -16.57 -2.87 -3.46
C ALA A 75 -17.57 -2.84 -4.63
N GLY A 76 -17.39 -1.92 -5.57
CA GLY A 76 -18.22 -1.70 -6.76
C GLY A 76 -17.38 -1.75 -8.03
N GLY A 77 -17.08 -2.95 -8.52
CA GLY A 77 -16.39 -3.15 -9.79
C GLY A 77 -15.43 -4.34 -9.79
N PRO A 78 -14.69 -4.53 -10.90
CA PRO A 78 -13.66 -5.54 -10.95
C PRO A 78 -12.53 -5.24 -9.95
N PRO A 79 -11.85 -6.28 -9.44
CA PRO A 79 -10.67 -6.11 -8.60
C PRO A 79 -9.54 -5.41 -9.34
N HIS A 80 -8.52 -4.99 -8.59
CA HIS A 80 -7.25 -4.58 -9.17
C HIS A 80 -6.56 -5.80 -9.81
N PRO A 81 -5.96 -5.68 -11.02
CA PRO A 81 -5.32 -6.79 -11.71
C PRO A 81 -4.24 -7.51 -10.89
N ILE A 82 -3.57 -6.81 -9.97
CA ILE A 82 -2.55 -7.39 -9.08
C ILE A 82 -3.09 -8.50 -8.15
N ARG A 83 -4.40 -8.59 -7.94
CA ARG A 83 -5.01 -9.50 -6.95
C ARG A 83 -4.65 -10.97 -7.19
N GLU A 84 -4.60 -11.40 -8.44
CA GLU A 84 -4.27 -12.78 -8.79
C GLU A 84 -2.80 -13.08 -8.50
N ARG A 85 -1.90 -12.14 -8.84
CA ARG A 85 -0.48 -12.26 -8.50
C ARG A 85 -0.23 -12.27 -7.00
N LEU A 86 -0.99 -11.48 -6.22
CA LEU A 86 -0.92 -11.52 -4.76
C LEU A 86 -1.22 -12.93 -4.25
N LEU A 87 -2.30 -13.56 -4.74
CA LEU A 87 -2.65 -14.92 -4.34
C LEU A 87 -1.54 -15.93 -4.68
N GLU A 88 -0.94 -15.82 -5.87
CA GLU A 88 0.20 -16.65 -6.28
C GLU A 88 1.40 -16.48 -5.33
N HIS A 89 1.83 -15.25 -5.08
CA HIS A 89 2.98 -14.97 -4.22
C HIS A 89 2.72 -15.33 -2.75
N PHE A 90 1.49 -15.15 -2.29
CA PHE A 90 1.07 -15.53 -0.93
C PHE A 90 1.13 -17.05 -0.74
N ARG A 91 0.66 -17.83 -1.72
CA ARG A 91 0.80 -19.29 -1.70
C ARG A 91 2.27 -19.73 -1.73
N ALA A 92 3.08 -19.12 -2.61
CA ALA A 92 4.49 -19.47 -2.75
C ALA A 92 5.32 -19.13 -1.49
N SER A 93 4.95 -18.07 -0.76
CA SER A 93 5.66 -17.61 0.44
C SER A 93 5.03 -18.09 1.76
N GLY A 94 3.95 -18.86 1.73
CA GLY A 94 3.23 -19.29 2.95
C GLY A 94 2.56 -18.14 3.71
N LEU A 95 2.26 -17.02 3.05
CA LEU A 95 1.58 -15.87 3.66
C LEU A 95 0.06 -16.03 3.56
N GLY A 96 -0.60 -16.19 4.71
CA GLY A 96 -2.02 -16.48 4.84
C GLY A 96 -2.33 -17.97 5.01
N PRO A 97 -3.57 -18.31 5.37
CA PRO A 97 -4.00 -19.70 5.50
C PRO A 97 -4.12 -20.40 4.13
N PRO A 98 -4.13 -21.74 4.08
CA PRO A 98 -4.25 -22.50 2.83
C PRO A 98 -5.52 -22.20 2.01
N ASP A 99 -6.61 -21.85 2.68
CA ASP A 99 -7.91 -21.50 2.11
C ASP A 99 -8.11 -19.99 1.92
N LEU A 100 -7.02 -19.21 1.92
CA LEU A 100 -7.05 -17.77 1.71
C LEU A 100 -7.78 -17.43 0.41
N HIS A 101 -8.84 -16.64 0.53
CA HIS A 101 -9.62 -16.13 -0.57
C HIS A 101 -9.87 -14.63 -0.41
N PRO A 102 -10.03 -13.88 -1.51
CA PRO A 102 -10.42 -12.48 -1.46
C PRO A 102 -11.78 -12.31 -0.74
N PRO A 103 -12.00 -11.17 -0.06
CA PRO A 103 -13.28 -10.92 0.60
C PRO A 103 -14.41 -10.87 -0.44
N ARG A 104 -15.54 -11.53 -0.11
CA ARG A 104 -16.75 -11.51 -0.96
C ARG A 104 -17.38 -10.12 -1.06
N THR A 105 -17.29 -9.35 0.03
CA THR A 105 -17.80 -7.98 0.12
C THR A 105 -16.79 -7.10 0.84
N LYS A 106 -16.74 -5.81 0.49
CA LYS A 106 -15.84 -4.84 1.10
C LYS A 106 -16.64 -3.62 1.59
N LYS A 107 -16.61 -3.38 2.90
CA LYS A 107 -16.97 -2.08 3.50
C LYS A 107 -15.74 -1.21 3.52
N LEU A 108 -15.76 0.04 3.09
CA LEU A 108 -14.57 0.91 3.11
C LEU A 108 -14.24 1.35 4.54
N HIS A 109 -13.01 1.12 5.02
CA HIS A 109 -12.62 1.40 6.41
C HIS A 109 -11.42 2.38 6.49
N TRP A 110 -10.46 2.28 5.57
CA TRP A 110 -9.26 3.12 5.57
C TRP A 110 -9.33 4.17 4.46
N HIS A 111 -8.68 5.33 4.62
CA HIS A 111 -8.64 6.36 3.55
C HIS A 111 -8.16 5.79 2.21
N VAL A 112 -7.20 4.87 2.23
CA VAL A 112 -6.72 4.19 1.01
C VAL A 112 -7.77 3.30 0.36
N ASP A 113 -8.74 2.76 1.11
CA ASP A 113 -9.84 1.98 0.52
C ASP A 113 -10.67 2.87 -0.43
N TYR A 114 -10.95 4.11 -0.02
CA TYR A 114 -11.73 5.07 -0.83
C TYR A 114 -10.96 5.51 -2.08
N LEU A 115 -9.63 5.66 -1.97
CA LEU A 115 -8.77 5.95 -3.12
C LEU A 115 -8.78 4.77 -4.10
N LEU A 116 -8.56 3.54 -3.61
CA LEU A 116 -8.50 2.33 -4.43
C LEU A 116 -9.86 1.91 -5.02
N GLU A 117 -10.96 2.49 -4.55
CA GLU A 117 -12.28 2.34 -5.13
C GLU A 117 -12.46 3.18 -6.41
N GLN A 118 -11.67 4.24 -6.59
CA GLN A 118 -11.76 5.09 -7.77
C GLN A 118 -11.34 4.32 -9.03
N THR A 119 -12.06 4.51 -10.12
CA THR A 119 -11.80 3.82 -11.40
C THR A 119 -10.49 4.25 -12.06
N ASN A 120 -10.01 5.44 -11.74
CA ASN A 120 -8.72 5.98 -12.18
C ASN A 120 -7.56 5.71 -11.22
N ALA A 121 -7.82 5.03 -10.10
CA ALA A 121 -6.78 4.53 -9.20
C ALA A 121 -6.56 3.04 -9.41
N GLU A 122 -5.31 2.64 -9.59
CA GLU A 122 -4.92 1.24 -9.77
C GLU A 122 -3.81 0.84 -8.78
N LEU A 123 -4.00 -0.28 -8.10
CA LEU A 123 -2.95 -0.91 -7.30
C LEU A 123 -2.05 -1.71 -8.23
N VAL A 124 -0.87 -1.17 -8.52
CA VAL A 124 0.07 -1.70 -9.52
C VAL A 124 1.32 -2.33 -8.90
N GLY A 125 1.47 -2.28 -7.58
CA GLY A 125 2.54 -2.96 -6.86
C GLY A 125 2.29 -3.10 -5.36
N VAL A 126 2.86 -4.14 -4.76
CA VAL A 126 2.79 -4.39 -3.32
C VAL A 126 4.15 -4.87 -2.82
N TYR A 127 4.65 -4.20 -1.79
CA TYR A 127 5.90 -4.55 -1.11
C TYR A 127 5.57 -4.92 0.33
N VAL A 128 6.06 -6.05 0.81
CA VAL A 128 5.67 -6.64 2.10
C VAL A 128 6.89 -6.93 2.93
N ILE A 129 6.89 -6.45 4.17
CA ILE A 129 7.86 -6.80 5.21
C ILE A 129 7.14 -7.64 6.26
N ARG A 130 7.38 -8.96 6.25
CA ARG A 130 6.81 -9.92 7.20
C ARG A 130 7.57 -9.83 8.53
N VAL A 131 6.92 -9.25 9.53
CA VAL A 131 7.49 -9.03 10.86
C VAL A 131 6.36 -8.88 11.89
N PRO A 132 6.46 -9.46 13.10
CA PRO A 132 5.43 -9.28 14.12
C PRO A 132 5.44 -7.88 14.76
N ALA A 133 6.56 -7.15 14.65
CA ALA A 133 6.74 -5.81 15.18
C ALA A 133 6.02 -4.74 14.34
N ARG A 134 5.67 -3.62 14.99
CA ARG A 134 5.02 -2.48 14.32
C ARG A 134 6.07 -1.55 13.71
N TRP A 135 6.38 -1.75 12.42
CA TRP A 135 7.35 -0.92 11.70
C TRP A 135 6.74 0.16 10.78
N GLU A 136 5.40 0.27 10.76
CA GLU A 136 4.66 1.24 9.94
C GLU A 136 5.22 2.67 10.02
N GLY A 137 5.44 3.18 11.24
CA GLY A 137 5.95 4.54 11.44
C GLY A 137 7.39 4.71 10.96
N ALA A 138 8.27 3.73 11.24
CA ALA A 138 9.67 3.79 10.83
C ALA A 138 9.81 3.70 9.31
N VAL A 139 9.04 2.81 8.66
CA VAL A 139 8.99 2.69 7.20
C VAL A 139 8.42 3.97 6.58
N ALA A 140 7.33 4.52 7.14
CA ALA A 140 6.75 5.77 6.63
C ALA A 140 7.73 6.94 6.73
N GLN A 141 8.47 7.06 7.83
CA GLN A 141 9.51 8.09 8.00
C GLN A 141 10.67 7.90 7.01
N TRP A 142 11.15 6.66 6.84
CA TRP A 142 12.22 6.36 5.89
C TRP A 142 11.82 6.70 4.45
N VAL A 143 10.61 6.31 4.02
CA VAL A 143 10.11 6.64 2.68
C VAL A 143 9.91 8.14 2.53
N ALA A 144 9.34 8.83 3.53
CA ALA A 144 9.14 10.28 3.47
C ALA A 144 10.45 11.10 3.47
N ALA A 145 11.55 10.53 3.96
CA ALA A 145 12.88 11.15 3.92
C ALA A 145 13.56 11.02 2.55
N ASP A 146 13.01 10.22 1.63
CA ASP A 146 13.53 10.07 0.28
C ASP A 146 13.22 11.31 -0.57
N PRO A 147 14.22 11.97 -1.19
CA PRO A 147 14.04 13.11 -2.09
C PRO A 147 13.07 12.87 -3.25
N ALA A 148 12.86 11.61 -3.63
CA ALA A 148 11.90 11.22 -4.66
C ALA A 148 10.45 11.26 -4.19
N THR A 149 10.18 11.58 -2.92
CA THR A 149 8.83 11.56 -2.34
C THR A 149 8.37 12.94 -1.89
N ASN A 150 7.05 13.15 -1.91
CA ASN A 150 6.43 14.40 -1.51
C ASN A 150 5.14 14.18 -0.71
N ILE A 151 4.95 15.00 0.33
CA ILE A 151 3.73 15.03 1.15
C ILE A 151 2.75 16.02 0.53
N ILE A 152 1.77 15.53 -0.25
CA ILE A 152 0.73 16.41 -0.82
C ILE A 152 -0.25 16.86 0.27
N VAL A 153 -0.67 15.94 1.14
CA VAL A 153 -1.71 16.19 2.14
C VAL A 153 -1.24 15.74 3.51
N PRO A 154 -0.79 16.67 4.38
CA PRO A 154 -0.41 16.34 5.75
C PRO A 154 -1.55 15.67 6.53
N GLY A 155 -1.23 14.68 7.37
CA GLY A 155 -2.20 13.97 8.21
C GLY A 155 -3.01 12.90 7.48
N LEU A 156 -2.77 12.65 6.19
CA LEU A 156 -3.55 11.67 5.45
C LEU A 156 -3.15 10.23 5.82
N GLY A 157 -4.03 9.54 6.55
CA GLY A 157 -3.85 8.12 6.89
C GLY A 157 -2.94 7.84 8.09
N ALA A 158 -2.33 8.88 8.68
CA ALA A 158 -1.51 8.79 9.89
C ALA A 158 -2.28 9.32 11.12
N ASN A 159 -3.28 8.58 11.59
CA ASN A 159 -3.98 8.95 12.83
C ASN A 159 -3.07 8.82 14.08
N ASP A 160 -1.95 8.12 13.93
CA ASP A 160 -1.13 7.58 15.01
C ASP A 160 0.16 8.41 15.22
N VAL A 161 0.56 9.23 14.23
CA VAL A 161 1.77 10.08 14.27
C VAL A 161 1.40 11.51 13.96
N ARG A 162 1.63 12.42 14.91
CA ARG A 162 1.37 13.86 14.76
C ARG A 162 2.19 14.42 13.58
N GLY A 163 1.50 14.83 12.52
CA GLY A 163 2.12 15.43 11.32
C GLY A 163 2.59 14.44 10.25
N GLY A 164 2.44 13.12 10.48
CA GLY A 164 2.75 12.11 9.47
C GLY A 164 1.69 12.06 8.35
N THR A 165 2.05 11.46 7.23
CA THR A 165 1.09 10.93 6.25
C THR A 165 1.51 9.51 5.92
N HIS A 166 0.55 8.63 5.72
CA HIS A 166 0.81 7.27 5.23
C HIS A 166 0.66 7.19 3.73
N LEU A 167 0.23 8.26 3.05
CA LEU A 167 0.20 8.37 1.59
C LEU A 167 1.18 9.45 1.13
N LEU A 168 2.13 9.07 0.29
CA LEU A 168 3.16 9.94 -0.28
C LEU A 168 3.07 9.89 -1.80
N GLN A 169 3.28 11.03 -2.45
CA GLN A 169 3.50 11.07 -3.89
C GLN A 169 4.94 10.66 -4.18
N VAL A 170 5.15 9.90 -5.26
CA VAL A 170 6.49 9.58 -5.78
C VAL A 170 6.70 10.41 -7.04
N LEU A 171 7.71 11.26 -7.03
CA LEU A 171 8.06 12.21 -8.09
C LEU A 171 8.96 11.56 -9.16
N GLU A 172 9.67 10.50 -8.81
CA GLU A 172 10.55 9.78 -9.73
C GLU A 172 9.84 8.70 -10.54
N GLY A 173 10.43 8.36 -11.68
CA GLY A 173 9.92 7.37 -12.62
C GLY A 173 10.16 5.91 -12.19
N ARG A 174 10.18 5.01 -13.19
CA ARG A 174 10.25 3.54 -13.00
C ARG A 174 11.37 3.06 -12.06
N GLY A 175 12.55 3.66 -12.11
CA GLY A 175 13.72 3.20 -11.36
C GLY A 175 13.53 3.21 -9.84
N TRP A 176 12.74 4.16 -9.30
CA TRP A 176 12.46 4.19 -7.87
C TRP A 176 11.68 2.94 -7.43
N TRP A 177 10.66 2.57 -8.19
CA TRP A 177 9.83 1.39 -7.91
C TRP A 177 10.56 0.07 -8.14
N GLU A 178 11.41 0.00 -9.16
CA GLU A 178 12.24 -1.18 -9.48
C GLU A 178 13.25 -1.48 -8.37
N THR A 179 13.81 -0.44 -7.74
CA THR A 179 14.82 -0.58 -6.68
C THR A 179 14.23 -0.66 -5.27
N LEU A 180 12.98 -0.25 -5.07
CA LEU A 180 12.34 -0.20 -3.74
C LEU A 180 12.40 -1.54 -3.00
N GLY A 181 12.17 -2.67 -3.70
CA GLY A 181 12.24 -4.00 -3.11
C GLY A 181 13.62 -4.29 -2.50
N ALA A 182 14.68 -4.18 -3.31
CA ALA A 182 16.05 -4.39 -2.85
C ALA A 182 16.44 -3.41 -1.72
N ARG A 183 16.01 -2.15 -1.81
CA ARG A 183 16.23 -1.15 -0.75
C ARG A 183 15.56 -1.53 0.56
N LEU A 184 14.34 -2.09 0.51
CA LEU A 184 13.65 -2.59 1.70
C LEU A 184 14.43 -3.74 2.34
N GLU A 185 14.89 -4.71 1.55
CA GLU A 185 15.66 -5.85 2.06
C GLU A 185 16.92 -5.43 2.81
N VAL A 186 17.66 -4.46 2.26
CA VAL A 186 18.85 -3.87 2.91
C VAL A 186 18.50 -3.14 4.21
N ARG A 187 17.31 -2.53 4.30
CA ARG A 187 16.87 -1.74 5.47
C ARG A 187 16.16 -2.55 6.55
N VAL A 188 15.68 -3.77 6.26
CA VAL A 188 15.02 -4.64 7.25
C VAL A 188 15.80 -4.76 8.58
N PRO A 189 17.14 -4.91 8.58
CA PRO A 189 17.92 -4.95 9.83
C PRO A 189 17.89 -3.65 10.63
N ASP A 190 17.69 -2.50 9.99
CA ASP A 190 17.75 -1.16 10.62
C ASP A 190 16.46 -0.78 11.35
N PHE A 191 15.35 -1.50 11.12
CA PHE A 191 14.05 -1.22 11.74
C PHE A 191 13.86 -1.89 13.11
N GLN A 192 14.88 -2.61 13.63
CA GLN A 192 14.83 -3.36 14.90
C GLN A 192 14.49 -2.49 16.12
#